data_AF-A0A950PTA5-F1
#
_entry.id   AF-A0A950PTA5-F1
#
_cell.length_a   1.000
_cell.length_b   1.000
_cell.length_c   1.000
_cell.angle_alpha   90.00
_cell.angle_beta   90.00
_cell.angle_gamma   90.00
#
_symmetry.space_group_name_H-M   'P 1'
#
loop_
_entity.id
_entity.type
_entity.pdbx_description
1 polymer ?
#
loop_
_entity_poly.entity_id
_entity_poly.type
_entity_poly.pdbx_seq_one_letter_code
_entity_poly.pdbx_strand_id
1 'polypeptide(L)'
;MRYAILSDIHANVDSLQQALSRTGTEDVVVSLGDVVGYGPDPNEVVRVLRARARHAVLGNHDLAALENFGVEHFNEAARAAIAWTQGVLDEASRGWLNLLPYELRFPEFLLVHGAPVKYFEYILDKEEAAAAFDRTDAPLIFVGHTHIAQYWVRDGAGAIGHKHMQHGGLARARAGEALHRRRRQRRPAARPQSARVVRRLRSGCAARRVVAVRVSNRGGAAQDAGGATAPVSRGSFEPRAVSELPFDDGNCFACGDDNPIGMHLHFGRSDDEGVVARAVLASLYQGWRGIAHGGIVMALLDEAMAYAAGFAGHRGVTATMNVRFRKPVPLEAPIEVRGRVTWQRRNVLGVEASVVDADGTTLAHAEGSVVSQGALDAVDDRLRL
;
A
#
# COMPACT_ATOMS: atom_id res chain seq x y z
N MET A 1 10.04 17.58 25.98
CA MET A 1 9.81 16.14 25.74
C MET A 1 9.96 15.88 24.25
N ARG A 2 10.58 14.77 23.87
CA ARG A 2 10.72 14.30 22.48
C ARG A 2 10.02 12.94 22.39
N TYR A 3 9.37 12.68 21.27
CA TYR A 3 8.71 11.41 21.01
C TYR A 3 9.41 10.68 19.87
N ALA A 4 9.59 9.37 20.02
CA ALA A 4 10.05 8.47 18.97
C ALA A 4 8.88 7.56 18.59
N ILE A 5 8.18 7.91 17.52
CA ILE A 5 7.02 7.16 17.01
C ILE A 5 7.52 6.06 16.08
N LEU A 6 7.09 4.82 16.34
CA LEU A 6 7.37 3.61 15.58
C LEU A 6 6.03 2.97 15.17
N SER A 7 6.02 2.20 14.09
CA SER A 7 4.86 1.43 13.62
C SER A 7 5.35 0.25 12.79
N ASP A 8 4.46 -0.72 12.56
CA ASP A 8 4.60 -1.73 11.50
C ASP A 8 5.93 -2.50 11.62
N ILE A 9 6.26 -2.86 12.87
CA ILE A 9 7.54 -3.50 13.25
C ILE A 9 7.54 -4.97 12.80
N HIS A 10 6.37 -5.60 12.78
CA HIS A 10 6.14 -6.91 12.18
C HIS A 10 7.19 -7.94 12.55
N ALA A 11 7.36 -8.16 13.86
CA ALA A 11 8.24 -9.17 14.42
C ALA A 11 9.71 -9.13 13.91
N ASN A 12 10.18 -7.95 13.45
CA ASN A 12 11.56 -7.74 13.01
C ASN A 12 12.37 -7.04 14.12
N VAL A 13 13.00 -7.86 14.98
CA VAL A 13 13.71 -7.33 16.17
C VAL A 13 14.93 -6.48 15.79
N ASP A 14 15.66 -6.84 14.73
CA ASP A 14 16.83 -6.10 14.27
C ASP A 14 16.49 -4.68 13.81
N SER A 15 15.40 -4.53 13.05
CA SER A 15 14.91 -3.22 12.60
C SER A 15 14.45 -2.37 13.79
N LEU A 16 13.77 -2.97 14.76
CA LEU A 16 13.38 -2.29 16.00
C LEU A 16 14.60 -1.83 16.81
N GLN A 17 15.59 -2.69 17.02
CA GLN A 17 16.82 -2.34 17.74
C GLN A 17 17.59 -1.23 17.01
N GLN A 18 17.68 -1.30 15.67
CA GLN A 18 18.32 -0.24 14.89
C GLN A 18 17.56 1.09 14.99
N ALA A 19 16.23 1.08 15.00
CA ALA A 19 15.43 2.28 15.21
C ALA A 19 15.63 2.86 16.63
N LEU A 20 15.61 2.01 17.66
CA LEU A 20 15.80 2.39 19.06
C LEU A 20 17.23 2.89 19.36
N SER A 21 18.25 2.42 18.64
CA SER A 21 19.63 2.95 18.78
C SER A 21 19.75 4.45 18.47
N ARG A 22 18.74 5.03 17.80
CA ARG A 22 18.68 6.45 17.41
C ARG A 22 17.93 7.31 18.43
N THR A 23 17.42 6.74 19.52
CA THR A 23 16.70 7.45 20.58
C THR A 23 17.58 7.72 21.80
N GLY A 24 17.36 8.85 22.46
CA GLY A 24 18.00 9.17 23.74
C GLY A 24 17.24 8.54 24.92
N THR A 25 17.84 8.56 26.11
CA THR A 25 17.19 8.10 27.37
C THR A 25 15.92 8.87 27.69
N GLU A 26 15.90 10.16 27.36
CA GLU A 26 14.78 11.09 27.62
C GLU A 26 13.71 11.10 26.52
N ASP A 27 13.86 10.27 25.47
CA ASP A 27 12.91 10.20 24.38
C ASP A 27 11.78 9.21 24.72
N VAL A 28 10.53 9.68 24.61
CA VAL A 28 9.34 8.86 24.83
C VAL A 28 9.08 8.01 23.59
N VAL A 29 9.38 6.72 23.68
CA VAL A 29 9.09 5.75 22.62
C VAL A 29 7.60 5.42 22.60
N VAL A 30 7.02 5.39 21.40
CA VAL A 30 5.62 5.10 21.12
C VAL A 30 5.54 4.06 20.00
N SER A 31 4.69 3.05 20.13
CA SER A 31 4.30 2.15 19.04
C SER A 31 2.89 2.50 18.53
N LEU A 32 2.70 2.46 17.21
CA LEU A 32 1.39 2.59 16.57
C LEU A 32 0.75 1.23 16.19
N GLY A 33 1.27 0.12 16.71
CA GLY A 33 0.75 -1.22 16.46
C GLY A 33 1.46 -1.94 15.31
N ASP A 34 0.93 -3.11 14.97
CA ASP A 34 1.56 -4.12 14.11
C ASP A 34 2.97 -4.45 14.61
N VAL A 35 2.98 -4.85 15.88
CA VAL A 35 4.12 -5.33 16.64
C VAL A 35 4.55 -6.71 16.12
N VAL A 36 3.58 -7.57 15.78
CA VAL A 36 3.80 -8.94 15.30
C VAL A 36 3.31 -9.16 13.86
N GLY A 37 3.40 -10.40 13.37
CA GLY A 37 3.10 -10.77 11.97
C GLY A 37 4.30 -10.57 11.03
N TYR A 38 4.31 -11.30 9.92
CA TYR A 38 5.40 -11.42 8.93
C TYR A 38 6.77 -11.91 9.46
N GLY A 39 7.41 -11.17 10.36
CA GLY A 39 8.77 -11.44 10.83
C GLY A 39 8.90 -12.62 11.82
N PRO A 40 10.14 -13.09 12.07
CA PRO A 40 10.40 -14.31 12.83
C PRO A 40 10.53 -14.12 14.35
N ASP A 41 10.57 -12.89 14.87
CA ASP A 41 10.92 -12.61 16.28
C ASP A 41 9.78 -11.91 17.09
N PRO A 42 8.53 -12.45 17.11
CA PRO A 42 7.39 -11.74 17.69
C PRO A 42 7.52 -11.54 19.21
N ASN A 43 7.98 -12.56 19.95
CA ASN A 43 8.14 -12.48 21.41
C ASN A 43 9.27 -11.51 21.79
N GLU A 44 10.36 -11.50 21.04
CA GLU A 44 11.52 -10.61 21.19
C GLU A 44 11.11 -9.16 21.01
N VAL A 45 10.35 -8.87 19.95
CA VAL A 45 9.82 -7.53 19.67
C VAL A 45 8.86 -7.07 20.78
N VAL A 46 7.91 -7.92 21.21
CA VAL A 46 7.00 -7.60 22.32
C VAL A 46 7.80 -7.34 23.62
N ARG A 47 8.79 -8.18 23.93
CA ARG A 47 9.69 -8.02 25.09
C ARG A 47 10.48 -6.71 25.06
N VAL A 48 10.99 -6.30 23.90
CA VAL A 48 11.69 -5.01 23.72
C VAL A 48 10.71 -3.83 23.86
N LEU A 49 9.54 -3.87 23.22
CA LEU A 49 8.56 -2.78 23.33
C LEU A 49 8.00 -2.64 24.73
N ARG A 50 7.64 -3.74 25.41
CA ARG A 50 7.17 -3.72 26.80
C ARG A 50 8.18 -3.08 27.77
N ALA A 51 9.47 -3.15 27.47
CA ALA A 51 10.53 -2.53 28.26
C ALA A 51 10.90 -1.08 27.84
N ARG A 52 10.56 -0.65 26.62
CA ARG A 52 11.05 0.62 26.04
C ARG A 52 9.94 1.60 25.64
N ALA A 53 8.81 1.12 25.14
CA ALA A 53 7.67 1.93 24.74
C ALA A 53 6.89 2.39 25.98
N ARG A 54 6.61 3.70 26.06
CA ARG A 54 5.73 4.27 27.09
C ARG A 54 4.25 4.13 26.72
N HIS A 55 3.97 4.15 25.42
CA HIS A 55 2.64 4.09 24.84
C HIS A 55 2.66 3.16 23.64
N ALA A 56 1.62 2.36 23.49
CA ALA A 56 1.40 1.49 22.34
C ALA A 56 -0.11 1.41 22.08
N VAL A 57 -0.50 1.29 20.81
CA VAL A 57 -1.87 0.97 20.39
C VAL A 57 -1.86 -0.34 19.59
N LEU A 58 -3.02 -0.97 19.48
CA LEU A 58 -3.21 -2.26 18.82
C LEU A 58 -3.30 -2.10 17.29
N GLY A 59 -2.50 -2.87 16.55
CA GLY A 59 -2.64 -3.01 15.10
C GLY A 59 -3.50 -4.21 14.68
N ASN A 60 -3.81 -4.34 13.38
CA ASN A 60 -4.61 -5.45 12.89
C ASN A 60 -3.86 -6.78 12.94
N HIS A 61 -2.55 -6.82 12.69
CA HIS A 61 -1.76 -8.05 12.85
C HIS A 61 -1.65 -8.48 14.31
N ASP A 62 -1.62 -7.52 15.25
CA ASP A 62 -1.64 -7.81 16.69
C ASP A 62 -2.97 -8.47 17.10
N LEU A 63 -4.09 -7.88 16.67
CA LEU A 63 -5.43 -8.41 16.94
C LEU A 63 -5.67 -9.77 16.26
N ALA A 64 -5.21 -9.92 15.01
CA ALA A 64 -5.26 -11.19 14.28
C ALA A 64 -4.46 -12.30 14.99
N ALA A 65 -3.30 -11.97 15.57
CA ALA A 65 -2.50 -12.92 16.35
C ALA A 65 -3.13 -13.33 17.70
N LEU A 66 -4.12 -12.59 18.19
CA LEU A 66 -4.88 -12.90 19.41
C LEU A 66 -6.17 -13.66 19.14
N GLU A 67 -7.04 -13.13 18.26
CA GLU A 67 -8.44 -13.54 18.15
C GLU A 67 -8.84 -14.06 16.75
N ASN A 68 -7.90 -14.19 15.80
CA ASN A 68 -8.16 -14.48 14.38
C ASN A 68 -9.07 -13.45 13.66
N PHE A 69 -9.34 -12.30 14.29
CA PHE A 69 -10.18 -11.24 13.72
C PHE A 69 -9.46 -10.55 12.54
N GLY A 70 -10.15 -10.39 11.40
CA GLY A 70 -9.63 -9.71 10.21
C GLY A 70 -8.69 -10.55 9.34
N VAL A 71 -8.42 -11.81 9.70
CA VAL A 71 -7.53 -12.74 8.96
C VAL A 71 -8.09 -13.09 7.57
N GLU A 72 -9.39 -12.92 7.37
CA GLU A 72 -10.09 -12.94 6.08
C GLU A 72 -9.65 -11.81 5.13
N HIS A 73 -9.24 -10.65 5.67
CA HIS A 73 -8.73 -9.52 4.89
C HIS A 73 -7.23 -9.60 4.60
N PHE A 74 -6.52 -10.56 5.21
CA PHE A 74 -5.09 -10.72 5.06
C PHE A 74 -4.77 -11.51 3.78
N ASN A 75 -3.66 -11.18 3.11
CA ASN A 75 -3.13 -12.02 2.03
C ASN A 75 -2.64 -13.38 2.58
N GLU A 76 -2.37 -14.35 1.71
CA GLU A 76 -1.99 -15.70 2.15
C GLU A 76 -0.70 -15.72 2.97
N ALA A 77 0.33 -14.98 2.56
CA ALA A 77 1.59 -14.90 3.31
C ALA A 77 1.40 -14.27 4.70
N ALA A 78 0.60 -13.20 4.79
CA ALA A 78 0.19 -12.57 6.05
C ALA A 78 -0.59 -13.55 6.94
N ARG A 79 -1.54 -14.30 6.37
CA ARG A 79 -2.33 -15.32 7.08
C ARG A 79 -1.47 -16.47 7.58
N ALA A 80 -0.56 -16.98 6.75
CA ALA A 80 0.38 -18.04 7.13
C ALA A 80 1.34 -17.54 8.23
N ALA A 81 1.87 -16.33 8.10
CA ALA A 81 2.71 -15.72 9.13
C ALA A 81 1.96 -15.47 10.44
N ILE A 82 0.67 -15.09 10.40
CA ILE A 82 -0.17 -14.98 11.61
C ILE A 82 -0.46 -16.35 12.22
N ALA A 83 -0.81 -17.36 11.43
CA ALA A 83 -1.03 -18.72 11.93
C ALA A 83 0.24 -19.30 12.59
N TRP A 84 1.41 -19.04 12.00
CA TRP A 84 2.70 -19.36 12.62
C TRP A 84 2.96 -18.53 13.88
N THR A 85 2.71 -17.22 13.85
CA THR A 85 2.83 -16.31 15.01
C THR A 85 1.99 -16.82 16.18
N GLN A 86 0.72 -17.18 15.94
CA GLN A 86 -0.18 -17.78 16.93
C GLN A 86 0.38 -19.08 17.53
N GLY A 87 1.13 -19.87 16.75
CA GLY A 87 1.80 -21.08 17.21
C GLY A 87 2.99 -20.82 18.15
N VAL A 88 3.70 -19.69 17.99
CA VAL A 88 4.93 -19.38 18.74
C VAL A 88 4.79 -18.29 19.80
N LEU A 89 3.72 -17.49 19.78
CA LEU A 89 3.52 -16.35 20.67
C LEU A 89 3.29 -16.81 22.12
N ASP A 90 4.17 -16.42 23.04
CA ASP A 90 4.08 -16.85 24.44
C ASP A 90 2.93 -16.15 25.21
N GLU A 91 2.57 -16.69 26.38
CA GLU A 91 1.47 -16.17 27.20
C GLU A 91 1.71 -14.74 27.69
N ALA A 92 2.96 -14.37 27.98
CA ALA A 92 3.31 -13.03 28.43
C ALA A 92 3.22 -11.98 27.31
N SER A 93 3.47 -12.41 26.08
CA SER A 93 3.40 -11.61 24.86
C SER A 93 1.94 -11.46 24.41
N ARG A 94 1.17 -12.57 24.39
CA ARG A 94 -0.30 -12.56 24.23
C ARG A 94 -0.98 -11.64 25.23
N GLY A 95 -0.68 -11.81 26.52
CA GLY A 95 -1.26 -11.00 27.60
C GLY A 95 -0.91 -9.52 27.52
N TRP A 96 0.24 -9.15 26.95
CA TRP A 96 0.60 -7.75 26.72
C TRP A 96 -0.12 -7.15 25.51
N LEU A 97 -0.17 -7.86 24.37
CA LEU A 97 -0.90 -7.41 23.18
C LEU A 97 -2.41 -7.21 23.48
N ASN A 98 -3.00 -8.11 24.27
CA ASN A 98 -4.42 -8.06 24.66
C ASN A 98 -4.77 -6.86 25.58
N LEU A 99 -3.77 -6.13 26.10
CA LEU A 99 -3.95 -4.91 26.88
C LEU A 99 -3.75 -3.63 26.05
N LEU A 100 -3.41 -3.74 24.76
CA LEU A 100 -3.23 -2.59 23.89
C LEU A 100 -4.60 -2.01 23.46
N PRO A 101 -4.84 -0.70 23.64
CA PRO A 101 -6.06 -0.06 23.18
C PRO A 101 -6.00 0.24 21.67
N TYR A 102 -7.16 0.33 21.03
CA TYR A 102 -7.29 0.76 19.62
C TYR A 102 -6.83 2.21 19.37
N GLU A 103 -7.03 3.10 20.35
CA GLU A 103 -6.52 4.47 20.30
C GLU A 103 -5.98 4.95 21.65
N LEU A 104 -5.04 5.90 21.63
CA LEU A 104 -4.61 6.66 22.81
C LEU A 104 -4.70 8.15 22.53
N ARG A 105 -5.48 8.85 23.35
CA ARG A 105 -5.80 10.27 23.18
C ARG A 105 -5.07 11.15 24.22
N PHE A 106 -4.39 12.16 23.72
CA PHE A 106 -3.73 13.21 24.49
C PHE A 106 -4.28 14.59 24.08
N PRO A 107 -4.12 15.64 24.91
CA PRO A 107 -4.58 16.99 24.54
C PRO A 107 -3.99 17.51 23.21
N GLU A 108 -2.77 17.09 22.87
CA GLU A 108 -2.04 17.57 21.70
C GLU A 108 -2.05 16.60 20.50
N PHE A 109 -2.45 15.33 20.68
CA PHE A 109 -2.44 14.34 19.61
C PHE A 109 -3.28 13.08 19.90
N LEU A 110 -3.71 12.41 18.83
CA LEU A 110 -4.26 11.06 18.82
C LEU A 110 -3.22 10.08 18.28
N LEU A 111 -3.11 8.91 18.92
CA LEU A 111 -2.38 7.74 18.42
C LEU A 111 -3.41 6.68 18.00
N VAL A 112 -3.25 6.13 16.80
CA VAL A 112 -4.10 5.08 16.23
C VAL A 112 -3.27 4.30 15.19
N HIS A 113 -3.62 3.05 14.91
CA HIS A 113 -2.91 2.25 13.90
C HIS A 113 -3.24 2.73 12.47
N GLY A 114 -4.47 2.51 12.01
CA GLY A 114 -5.00 3.03 10.74
C GLY A 114 -5.65 4.41 10.91
N ALA A 115 -6.91 4.55 10.49
CA ALA A 115 -7.66 5.81 10.59
C ALA A 115 -8.39 5.98 11.95
N PRO A 116 -8.63 7.24 12.40
CA PRO A 116 -9.51 7.51 13.55
C PRO A 116 -10.91 6.90 13.35
N VAL A 117 -11.50 6.36 14.43
CA VAL A 117 -12.80 5.66 14.48
C VAL A 117 -12.87 4.35 13.67
N LYS A 118 -12.15 4.24 12.55
CA LYS A 118 -12.02 3.02 11.74
C LYS A 118 -10.57 2.55 11.76
N TYR A 119 -10.22 1.92 12.88
CA TYR A 119 -8.84 1.73 13.34
C TYR A 119 -7.90 0.94 12.41
N PHE A 120 -8.42 0.30 11.37
CA PHE A 120 -7.67 -0.48 10.37
C PHE A 120 -8.01 -0.07 8.92
N GLU A 121 -8.54 1.14 8.69
CA GLU A 121 -8.53 1.74 7.34
C GLU A 121 -7.18 2.40 7.06
N TYR A 122 -6.69 2.29 5.81
CA TYR A 122 -5.54 3.05 5.33
C TYR A 122 -5.88 4.54 5.14
N ILE A 123 -4.82 5.36 5.00
CA ILE A 123 -4.92 6.75 4.53
C ILE A 123 -3.87 6.97 3.45
N LEU A 124 -4.26 6.74 2.20
CA LEU A 124 -3.45 6.76 0.99
C LEU A 124 -3.74 8.00 0.12
N ASP A 125 -4.94 8.55 0.18
CA ASP A 125 -5.34 9.73 -0.62
C ASP A 125 -5.84 10.95 0.22
N LYS A 126 -6.29 12.00 -0.48
CA LYS A 126 -6.74 13.25 0.17
C LYS A 126 -8.14 13.16 0.73
N GLU A 127 -8.97 12.33 0.12
CA GLU A 127 -10.37 12.08 0.44
C GLU A 127 -10.45 11.29 1.75
N GLU A 128 -9.65 10.24 1.89
CA GLU A 128 -9.40 9.48 3.11
C GLU A 128 -8.78 10.35 4.21
N ALA A 129 -7.77 11.16 3.88
CA ALA A 129 -7.16 12.08 4.83
C ALA A 129 -8.15 13.16 5.31
N ALA A 130 -9.01 13.67 4.42
CA ALA A 130 -10.11 14.56 4.79
C ALA A 130 -11.08 13.86 5.75
N ALA A 131 -11.56 12.66 5.39
CA ALA A 131 -12.44 11.88 6.25
C ALA A 131 -11.82 11.61 7.63
N ALA A 132 -10.52 11.31 7.72
CA ALA A 132 -9.80 11.15 8.98
C ALA A 132 -9.78 12.43 9.82
N PHE A 133 -9.58 13.60 9.20
CA PHE A 133 -9.65 14.91 9.89
C PHE A 133 -11.07 15.27 10.35
N ASP A 134 -12.12 14.77 9.70
CA ASP A 134 -13.51 15.01 10.09
C ASP A 134 -14.00 14.08 11.21
N ARG A 135 -13.30 12.95 11.45
CA ARG A 135 -13.63 11.95 12.48
C ARG A 135 -13.08 12.26 13.88
N THR A 136 -12.24 13.29 14.05
CA THR A 136 -11.61 13.62 15.35
C THR A 136 -11.27 15.10 15.47
N ASP A 137 -11.38 15.63 16.69
CA ASP A 137 -10.96 16.98 17.08
C ASP A 137 -9.45 17.09 17.40
N ALA A 138 -8.74 15.96 17.43
CA ALA A 138 -7.32 15.91 17.78
C ALA A 138 -6.46 16.74 16.79
N PRO A 139 -5.65 17.70 17.27
CA PRO A 139 -4.94 18.65 16.40
C PRO A 139 -3.73 18.02 15.68
N LEU A 140 -3.34 16.81 16.04
CA LEU A 140 -2.39 15.93 15.36
C LEU A 140 -2.90 14.50 15.47
N ILE A 141 -2.71 13.72 14.41
CA ILE A 141 -3.07 12.30 14.35
C ILE A 141 -1.81 11.57 13.89
N PHE A 142 -1.34 10.60 14.66
CA PHE A 142 -0.26 9.71 14.27
C PHE A 142 -0.86 8.36 13.87
N VAL A 143 -0.51 7.91 12.66
CA VAL A 143 -1.00 6.69 12.00
C VAL A 143 0.18 5.91 11.42
N GLY A 144 -0.01 4.60 11.30
CA GLY A 144 0.88 3.62 10.69
C GLY A 144 0.21 2.94 9.50
N HIS A 145 0.18 1.60 9.53
CA HIS A 145 -0.57 0.69 8.65
C HIS A 145 -0.16 0.68 7.17
N THR A 146 0.00 1.85 6.56
CA THR A 146 0.41 2.03 5.15
C THR A 146 1.86 1.62 4.86
N HIS A 147 2.71 1.44 5.89
CA HIS A 147 4.17 1.27 5.81
C HIS A 147 4.91 2.42 5.10
N ILE A 148 4.21 3.50 4.74
CA ILE A 148 4.74 4.64 3.99
C ILE A 148 4.90 5.83 4.93
N ALA A 149 6.15 6.25 5.16
CA ALA A 149 6.41 7.51 5.86
C ALA A 149 5.86 8.69 5.04
N GLN A 150 4.78 9.31 5.48
CA GLN A 150 4.15 10.47 4.84
C GLN A 150 3.41 11.36 5.84
N TYR A 151 2.91 12.51 5.39
CA TYR A 151 1.94 13.30 6.16
C TYR A 151 0.93 14.03 5.28
N TRP A 152 -0.22 14.32 5.88
CA TRP A 152 -1.30 15.13 5.31
C TRP A 152 -1.48 16.41 6.15
N VAL A 153 -1.93 17.51 5.53
CA VAL A 153 -2.26 18.76 6.23
C VAL A 153 -3.52 19.37 5.65
N ARG A 154 -4.57 19.49 6.46
CA ARG A 154 -5.70 20.37 6.19
C ARG A 154 -5.35 21.81 6.57
N ASP A 155 -5.50 22.76 5.64
CA ASP A 155 -5.34 24.18 5.93
C ASP A 155 -6.64 24.83 6.45
N GLY A 156 -6.58 26.10 6.85
CA GLY A 156 -7.74 26.83 7.38
C GLY A 156 -8.84 27.14 6.36
N ALA A 157 -8.66 26.79 5.08
CA ALA A 157 -9.69 26.83 4.03
C ALA A 157 -10.20 25.41 3.66
N GLY A 158 -9.76 24.38 4.39
CA GLY A 158 -10.15 22.99 4.16
C GLY A 158 -9.29 22.24 3.13
N ALA A 159 -8.31 22.90 2.49
CA ALA A 159 -7.53 22.27 1.44
C ALA A 159 -6.52 21.25 2.01
N ILE A 160 -6.46 20.05 1.41
CA ILE A 160 -5.55 18.97 1.82
C ILE A 160 -4.25 19.01 1.02
N GLY A 161 -3.15 19.29 1.72
CA GLY A 161 -1.78 19.08 1.25
C GLY A 161 -1.24 17.70 1.67
N HIS A 162 -0.31 17.17 0.89
CA HIS A 162 0.33 15.87 1.08
C HIS A 162 1.84 15.98 0.94
N LYS A 163 2.59 15.08 1.60
CA LYS A 163 4.00 14.87 1.32
C LYS A 163 4.47 13.47 1.71
N HIS A 164 5.04 12.73 0.76
CA HIS A 164 5.86 11.55 1.06
C HIS A 164 7.20 11.92 1.69
N MET A 165 7.66 11.06 2.61
CA MET A 165 8.86 11.19 3.42
C MET A 165 9.70 9.90 3.38
N GLN A 166 9.65 9.13 2.28
CA GLN A 166 10.39 7.86 2.08
C GLN A 166 11.91 8.00 2.33
N HIS A 167 12.49 9.15 2.00
CA HIS A 167 13.92 9.45 2.24
C HIS A 167 14.18 10.10 3.63
N GLY A 168 13.16 10.13 4.49
CA GLY A 168 13.13 10.89 5.74
C GLY A 168 13.05 12.40 5.53
N GLY A 169 13.14 13.14 6.64
CA GLY A 169 13.21 14.60 6.64
C GLY A 169 12.70 15.23 7.93
N LEU A 170 12.70 16.56 7.96
CA LEU A 170 12.04 17.38 8.99
C LEU A 170 10.86 18.10 8.35
N ALA A 171 9.71 18.17 9.01
CA ALA A 171 8.55 18.96 8.56
C ALA A 171 8.00 19.84 9.69
N ARG A 172 7.01 20.73 9.40
CA ARG A 172 6.38 21.61 10.41
C ARG A 172 4.84 21.94 10.27
N ALA A 173 3.91 21.33 11.07
CA ALA A 173 2.51 21.78 11.41
C ALA A 173 2.02 21.71 12.91
N ARG A 174 1.16 22.63 13.36
CA ARG A 174 0.67 22.71 14.76
C ARG A 174 -0.63 23.48 14.87
N ALA A 175 -1.27 23.32 16.01
CA ALA A 175 -2.63 23.75 16.29
C ALA A 175 -2.90 25.25 16.01
N GLY A 176 -3.96 25.52 15.23
CA GLY A 176 -4.62 26.83 15.15
C GLY A 176 -3.83 28.00 14.55
N GLU A 177 -3.75 28.13 13.23
CA GLU A 177 -3.55 29.44 12.57
C GLU A 177 -3.96 29.36 11.08
N ALA A 178 -4.94 30.16 10.69
CA ALA A 178 -5.42 30.20 9.30
C ALA A 178 -4.42 30.90 8.37
N LEU A 179 -4.29 30.36 7.15
CA LEU A 179 -3.37 30.87 6.12
C LEU A 179 -3.92 32.15 5.47
N HIS A 180 -3.80 33.29 6.16
CA HIS A 180 -3.94 34.59 5.50
C HIS A 180 -2.86 34.74 4.42
N ARG A 181 -3.26 34.65 3.15
CA ARG A 181 -2.44 35.03 1.98
C ARG A 181 -1.99 36.48 2.11
N ARG A 182 -0.82 36.74 2.70
CA ARG A 182 -0.14 38.03 2.55
C ARG A 182 0.31 38.17 1.09
N ARG A 183 -0.41 39.00 0.33
CA ARG A 183 -0.02 39.44 -1.02
C ARG A 183 1.44 39.86 -1.03
N ARG A 184 2.25 39.31 -1.95
CA ARG A 184 3.57 39.87 -2.27
C ARG A 184 3.39 41.20 -3.01
N GLN A 185 3.38 42.31 -2.28
CA GLN A 185 3.76 43.59 -2.87
C GLN A 185 5.29 43.63 -3.01
N ARG A 186 5.78 43.99 -4.20
CA ARG A 186 7.21 44.22 -4.47
C ARG A 186 7.61 45.61 -3.94
N ARG A 187 8.79 45.73 -3.31
CA ARG A 187 9.83 46.76 -3.58
C ARG A 187 11.11 46.51 -2.72
N PRO A 188 12.26 47.17 -2.97
CA PRO A 188 13.52 46.45 -3.20
C PRO A 188 14.57 46.51 -2.06
N ALA A 189 15.80 46.12 -2.38
CA ALA A 189 16.84 45.63 -1.50
C ALA A 189 17.66 46.67 -0.70
N ALA A 190 18.21 46.22 0.43
CA ALA A 190 19.49 46.68 0.99
C ALA A 190 20.14 45.59 1.88
N ARG A 191 21.48 45.57 1.93
CA ARG A 191 22.40 45.00 2.94
C ARG A 191 23.28 46.19 3.43
N PRO A 192 24.00 46.19 4.58
CA PRO A 192 24.79 45.06 5.10
C PRO A 192 25.04 44.95 6.65
N GLN A 193 25.89 43.98 7.02
CA GLN A 193 26.92 43.96 8.10
C GLN A 193 26.63 43.93 9.64
N SER A 194 27.54 43.20 10.30
CA SER A 194 28.01 43.29 11.71
C SER A 194 27.22 42.59 12.83
N ALA A 195 27.75 42.60 14.07
CA ALA A 195 27.81 41.44 14.97
C ALA A 195 27.49 41.70 16.47
N ARG A 196 27.52 40.61 17.27
CA ARG A 196 27.49 40.47 18.75
C ARG A 196 26.14 40.55 19.52
N VAL A 197 25.77 39.39 20.08
CA VAL A 197 25.36 39.08 21.48
C VAL A 197 24.74 40.20 22.37
N VAL A 198 23.56 39.94 22.99
CA VAL A 198 23.29 40.01 24.46
C VAL A 198 21.83 39.64 24.86
N ARG A 199 21.71 38.89 25.97
CA ARG A 199 20.60 38.62 26.94
C ARG A 199 19.11 38.46 26.55
N ARG A 200 18.56 37.37 27.14
CA ARG A 200 17.20 37.15 27.70
C ARG A 200 16.19 38.31 27.67
N LEU A 201 15.02 38.03 27.08
CA LEU A 201 13.71 38.49 27.59
C LEU A 201 12.76 37.29 27.76
N ARG A 202 11.74 37.45 28.61
CA ARG A 202 10.82 36.40 29.06
C ARG A 202 9.67 36.16 28.06
N SER A 203 8.98 35.02 28.27
CA SER A 203 7.59 34.69 27.87
C SER A 203 7.23 34.67 26.37
N GLY A 204 6.53 33.61 25.95
CA GLY A 204 5.77 33.58 24.70
C GLY A 204 6.53 33.13 23.44
N CYS A 205 7.13 31.94 23.44
CA CYS A 205 7.66 31.36 22.20
C CYS A 205 6.65 30.39 21.57
N ALA A 206 5.85 30.89 20.61
CA ALA A 206 4.86 30.09 19.90
C ALA A 206 5.52 28.92 19.15
N ALA A 207 5.22 27.70 19.59
CA ALA A 207 5.91 26.50 19.14
C ALA A 207 5.80 26.31 17.61
N ARG A 208 6.94 25.94 17.02
CA ARG A 208 6.99 25.38 15.65
C ARG A 208 6.50 23.92 15.70
N ARG A 209 6.63 23.16 14.62
CA ARG A 209 5.48 22.35 14.19
C ARG A 209 5.89 20.91 13.65
N VAL A 210 4.92 19.96 13.45
CA VAL A 210 4.73 18.53 12.93
C VAL A 210 5.77 17.41 13.04
N VAL A 211 5.18 16.20 13.16
CA VAL A 211 5.38 15.00 12.31
C VAL A 211 6.67 14.99 11.51
N ALA A 212 7.58 14.18 12.01
CA ALA A 212 8.56 13.47 11.22
C ALA A 212 8.70 12.09 11.86
N VAL A 213 8.62 11.04 11.06
CA VAL A 213 9.17 9.73 11.42
C VAL A 213 10.22 9.40 10.37
N ARG A 214 11.39 8.94 10.84
CA ARG A 214 12.54 8.59 10.02
C ARG A 214 12.69 7.08 10.03
N VAL A 215 12.19 6.42 9.00
CA VAL A 215 12.69 5.09 8.61
C VAL A 215 13.64 5.30 7.44
N SER A 216 14.80 4.65 7.47
CA SER A 216 15.80 4.75 6.41
C SER A 216 16.28 3.34 6.11
N ASN A 217 15.73 2.72 5.07
CA ASN A 217 16.17 1.40 4.67
C ASN A 217 17.19 1.52 3.53
N ARG A 218 18.35 0.90 3.72
CA ARG A 218 19.34 0.60 2.68
C ARG A 218 19.80 -0.83 2.95
N GLY A 219 19.03 -1.79 2.45
CA GLY A 219 19.43 -3.19 2.46
C GLY A 219 20.63 -3.38 1.53
N GLY A 220 21.68 -4.02 2.03
CA GLY A 220 22.74 -4.55 1.17
C GLY A 220 22.30 -5.88 0.56
N ALA A 221 22.81 -6.21 -0.61
CA ALA A 221 22.56 -7.49 -1.26
C ALA A 221 23.14 -8.66 -0.44
N ALA A 222 22.44 -9.79 -0.45
CA ALA A 222 22.95 -11.10 -0.03
C ALA A 222 22.66 -12.11 -1.16
N GLN A 223 23.52 -13.12 -1.29
CA GLN A 223 23.73 -13.91 -2.51
C GLN A 223 22.97 -15.24 -2.52
N ASP A 224 22.97 -15.87 -3.70
CA ASP A 224 22.29 -17.13 -4.03
C ASP A 224 22.66 -18.34 -3.16
N ALA A 225 21.70 -19.26 -3.02
CA ALA A 225 21.97 -20.68 -2.85
C ALA A 225 20.90 -21.50 -3.60
N GLY A 226 21.32 -22.19 -4.67
CA GLY A 226 20.40 -22.90 -5.56
C GLY A 226 20.00 -24.31 -5.08
N GLY A 227 18.85 -24.79 -5.57
CA GLY A 227 18.39 -26.17 -5.43
C GLY A 227 17.43 -26.53 -6.56
N ALA A 228 17.88 -27.35 -7.51
CA ALA A 228 17.14 -27.64 -8.74
C ALA A 228 16.29 -28.92 -8.63
N THR A 229 15.05 -28.87 -9.13
CA THR A 229 14.24 -30.06 -9.48
C THR A 229 13.36 -29.80 -10.70
N ALA A 230 13.58 -30.54 -11.79
CA ALA A 230 12.64 -30.78 -12.90
C ALA A 230 11.84 -32.09 -12.63
N PRO A 231 10.85 -32.56 -13.43
CA PRO A 231 10.36 -32.15 -14.77
C PRO A 231 8.82 -31.88 -14.79
N VAL A 232 8.05 -31.67 -15.89
CA VAL A 232 7.72 -32.55 -17.05
C VAL A 232 6.99 -31.73 -18.16
N SER A 233 7.20 -32.09 -19.43
CA SER A 233 6.58 -31.47 -20.62
C SER A 233 5.16 -31.98 -20.96
N ARG A 234 4.29 -31.13 -21.55
CA ARG A 234 3.27 -31.51 -22.56
C ARG A 234 2.54 -30.31 -23.18
N GLY A 235 2.37 -30.31 -24.51
CA GLY A 235 1.34 -29.52 -25.22
C GLY A 235 1.85 -28.32 -26.04
N SER A 236 2.28 -28.55 -27.27
CA SER A 236 2.64 -27.47 -28.21
C SER A 236 1.39 -26.84 -28.85
N PHE A 237 1.02 -25.65 -28.41
CA PHE A 237 0.18 -24.71 -29.16
C PHE A 237 1.06 -23.51 -29.49
N GLU A 238 1.31 -23.23 -30.77
CA GLU A 238 2.11 -22.06 -31.16
C GLU A 238 1.25 -20.78 -31.01
N PRO A 239 1.58 -19.87 -30.07
CA PRO A 239 0.99 -18.54 -30.08
C PRO A 239 1.59 -17.80 -31.27
N ARG A 240 0.74 -17.28 -32.17
CA ARG A 240 1.21 -16.27 -33.13
C ARG A 240 1.73 -15.09 -32.31
N ALA A 241 3.02 -14.80 -32.44
CA ALA A 241 3.70 -13.82 -31.61
C ALA A 241 3.00 -12.46 -31.66
N VAL A 242 2.54 -12.00 -30.50
CA VAL A 242 2.20 -10.59 -30.27
C VAL A 242 3.23 -10.04 -29.29
N SER A 243 4.48 -10.01 -29.74
CA SER A 243 5.58 -9.37 -29.04
C SER A 243 5.34 -7.87 -28.95
N GLU A 244 5.62 -7.30 -27.78
CA GLU A 244 5.81 -5.86 -27.52
C GLU A 244 4.54 -4.99 -27.58
N LEU A 245 3.67 -5.14 -26.58
CA LEU A 245 3.04 -3.95 -25.97
C LEU A 245 3.98 -3.46 -24.84
N PRO A 246 4.56 -2.25 -24.92
CA PRO A 246 5.63 -1.78 -24.02
C PRO A 246 5.15 -1.32 -22.64
N PHE A 247 4.27 -2.10 -22.00
CA PHE A 247 3.75 -1.82 -20.66
C PHE A 247 4.50 -2.51 -19.55
N ASP A 248 4.91 -3.74 -19.79
CA ASP A 248 5.47 -4.60 -18.78
C ASP A 248 7.00 -4.58 -18.83
N ASP A 249 7.62 -4.52 -17.65
CA ASP A 249 9.06 -4.68 -17.45
C ASP A 249 9.46 -6.16 -17.24
N GLY A 250 8.49 -7.07 -17.45
CA GLY A 250 8.59 -8.51 -17.24
C GLY A 250 7.96 -8.95 -15.91
N ASN A 251 7.70 -8.03 -14.98
CA ASN A 251 7.35 -8.35 -13.59
C ASN A 251 5.86 -8.19 -13.27
N CYS A 252 4.98 -7.87 -14.23
CA CYS A 252 3.55 -7.79 -13.96
C CYS A 252 3.01 -9.12 -13.39
N PHE A 253 2.25 -9.05 -12.29
CA PHE A 253 1.64 -10.23 -11.67
C PHE A 253 0.65 -10.95 -12.59
N ALA A 254 0.03 -10.25 -13.54
CA ALA A 254 -0.94 -10.85 -14.45
C ALA A 254 -0.30 -11.38 -15.74
N CYS A 255 0.51 -10.58 -16.44
CA CYS A 255 1.03 -10.90 -17.78
C CYS A 255 2.56 -11.11 -17.87
N GLY A 256 3.32 -10.83 -16.82
CA GLY A 256 4.77 -10.78 -16.87
C GLY A 256 5.45 -12.14 -16.83
N ASP A 257 6.34 -12.39 -17.77
CA ASP A 257 7.07 -13.65 -17.93
C ASP A 257 8.12 -13.88 -16.83
N ASP A 258 8.69 -12.82 -16.27
CA ASP A 258 9.73 -12.89 -15.22
C ASP A 258 9.14 -12.95 -13.79
N ASN A 259 7.82 -12.75 -13.61
CA ASN A 259 7.19 -12.80 -12.29
C ASN A 259 7.00 -14.25 -11.81
N PRO A 260 7.75 -14.74 -10.80
CA PRO A 260 7.78 -16.17 -10.43
C PRO A 260 6.50 -16.71 -9.79
N ILE A 261 5.51 -15.85 -9.51
CA ILE A 261 4.19 -16.21 -8.99
C ILE A 261 3.05 -15.68 -9.87
N GLY A 262 3.38 -15.11 -11.04
CA GLY A 262 2.46 -14.45 -11.93
C GLY A 262 1.56 -15.42 -12.69
N MET A 263 0.44 -14.89 -13.20
CA MET A 263 -0.53 -15.69 -13.99
C MET A 263 -0.07 -15.94 -15.43
N HIS A 264 0.99 -15.26 -15.89
CA HIS A 264 1.58 -15.37 -17.24
C HIS A 264 0.53 -15.32 -18.37
N LEU A 265 -0.38 -14.33 -18.31
CA LEU A 265 -1.43 -14.12 -19.28
C LEU A 265 -0.88 -13.53 -20.59
N HIS A 266 -0.97 -14.30 -21.67
CA HIS A 266 -0.67 -13.80 -23.01
C HIS A 266 -1.95 -13.41 -23.76
N PHE A 267 -2.12 -12.12 -24.03
CA PHE A 267 -3.26 -11.59 -24.79
C PHE A 267 -2.93 -11.42 -26.28
N GLY A 268 -3.77 -11.99 -27.15
CA GLY A 268 -3.80 -11.68 -28.58
C GLY A 268 -4.99 -10.78 -28.94
N ARG A 269 -4.97 -10.22 -30.15
CA ARG A 269 -6.17 -9.57 -30.74
C ARG A 269 -7.21 -10.62 -31.09
N SER A 270 -8.49 -10.33 -30.86
CA SER A 270 -9.62 -11.12 -31.36
C SER A 270 -10.17 -10.54 -32.66
N ASP A 271 -11.01 -11.31 -33.36
CA ASP A 271 -11.61 -10.90 -34.64
C ASP A 271 -12.61 -9.72 -34.49
N ASP A 272 -13.20 -9.55 -33.30
CA ASP A 272 -14.20 -8.52 -32.96
C ASP A 272 -13.57 -7.20 -32.42
N GLU A 273 -12.40 -6.80 -32.91
CA GLU A 273 -11.62 -5.63 -32.46
C GLU A 273 -11.23 -5.63 -30.96
N GLY A 274 -11.33 -6.77 -30.29
CA GLY A 274 -11.02 -6.94 -28.87
C GLY A 274 -9.69 -7.64 -28.60
N VAL A 275 -9.53 -8.09 -27.36
CA VAL A 275 -8.41 -8.90 -26.88
C VAL A 275 -8.90 -10.21 -26.29
N VAL A 276 -8.06 -11.23 -26.36
CA VAL A 276 -8.34 -12.55 -25.79
C VAL A 276 -7.06 -13.21 -25.26
N ALA A 277 -7.13 -13.74 -24.04
CA ALA A 277 -6.15 -14.65 -23.46
C ALA A 277 -6.83 -15.98 -23.11
N ARG A 278 -6.10 -17.09 -23.27
CA ARG A 278 -6.50 -18.41 -22.76
C ARG A 278 -5.64 -18.73 -21.55
N ALA A 279 -6.26 -19.18 -20.46
CA ALA A 279 -5.55 -19.47 -19.21
C ALA A 279 -6.08 -20.74 -18.55
N VAL A 280 -5.24 -21.35 -17.71
CA VAL A 280 -5.64 -22.36 -16.72
C VAL A 280 -5.12 -21.86 -15.39
N LEU A 281 -6.01 -21.48 -14.48
CA LEU A 281 -5.60 -20.99 -13.16
C LEU A 281 -5.11 -22.14 -12.30
N ALA A 282 -3.84 -22.10 -11.89
CA ALA A 282 -3.26 -23.05 -10.95
C ALA A 282 -4.01 -23.05 -9.60
N SER A 283 -4.00 -24.18 -8.90
CA SER A 283 -4.67 -24.35 -7.61
C SER A 283 -4.19 -23.39 -6.50
N LEU A 284 -3.03 -22.76 -6.66
CA LEU A 284 -2.53 -21.69 -5.76
C LEU A 284 -3.38 -20.41 -5.81
N TYR A 285 -4.14 -20.17 -6.88
CA TYR A 285 -5.04 -19.01 -7.02
C TYR A 285 -6.41 -19.22 -6.34
N GLN A 286 -6.51 -20.17 -5.42
CA GLN A 286 -7.79 -20.57 -4.81
C GLN A 286 -8.33 -19.55 -3.83
N GLY A 287 -9.63 -19.25 -3.97
CA GLY A 287 -10.41 -18.59 -2.93
C GLY A 287 -11.13 -19.61 -2.05
N TRP A 288 -11.87 -20.54 -2.66
CA TRP A 288 -12.68 -21.52 -1.94
C TRP A 288 -12.88 -22.80 -2.75
N ARG A 289 -12.41 -23.96 -2.23
CA ARG A 289 -12.74 -25.31 -2.71
C ARG A 289 -12.76 -25.47 -4.24
N GLY A 290 -11.60 -25.27 -4.89
CA GLY A 290 -11.46 -25.41 -6.35
C GLY A 290 -11.95 -24.22 -7.18
N ILE A 291 -12.42 -23.14 -6.54
CA ILE A 291 -12.85 -21.89 -7.18
C ILE A 291 -11.75 -20.84 -7.03
N ALA A 292 -11.45 -20.14 -8.12
CA ALA A 292 -10.51 -19.03 -8.15
C ALA A 292 -10.93 -17.90 -7.21
N HIS A 293 -9.95 -17.27 -6.54
CA HIS A 293 -10.20 -16.16 -5.64
C HIS A 293 -10.80 -14.97 -6.41
N GLY A 294 -11.78 -14.28 -5.83
CA GLY A 294 -12.44 -13.14 -6.48
C GLY A 294 -11.44 -12.06 -6.93
N GLY A 295 -10.41 -11.80 -6.14
CA GLY A 295 -9.31 -10.88 -6.50
C GLY A 295 -8.49 -11.32 -7.71
N ILE A 296 -8.29 -12.63 -7.91
CA ILE A 296 -7.61 -13.17 -9.09
C ILE A 296 -8.48 -12.95 -10.33
N VAL A 297 -9.77 -13.25 -10.23
CA VAL A 297 -10.74 -12.99 -11.30
C VAL A 297 -10.83 -11.49 -11.63
N MET A 298 -10.70 -10.60 -10.64
CA MET A 298 -10.59 -9.15 -10.88
C MET A 298 -9.29 -8.77 -11.59
N ALA A 299 -8.15 -9.37 -11.23
CA ALA A 299 -6.88 -9.15 -11.93
C ALA A 299 -6.93 -9.62 -13.40
N LEU A 300 -7.56 -10.77 -13.68
CA LEU A 300 -7.81 -11.21 -15.07
C LEU A 300 -8.59 -10.15 -15.87
N LEU A 301 -9.65 -9.60 -15.28
CA LEU A 301 -10.54 -8.63 -15.92
C LEU A 301 -9.86 -7.27 -16.10
N ASP A 302 -9.09 -6.81 -15.11
CA ASP A 302 -8.32 -5.56 -15.18
C ASP A 302 -7.24 -5.64 -16.28
N GLU A 303 -6.48 -6.74 -16.32
CA GLU A 303 -5.45 -6.94 -17.33
C GLU A 303 -6.03 -6.98 -18.75
N ALA A 304 -7.17 -7.67 -18.94
CA ALA A 304 -7.87 -7.70 -20.22
C ALA A 304 -8.37 -6.31 -20.67
N MET A 305 -8.80 -5.46 -19.73
CA MET A 305 -9.17 -4.07 -20.02
C MET A 305 -7.94 -3.20 -20.34
N ALA A 306 -6.81 -3.40 -19.63
CA ALA A 306 -5.56 -2.73 -19.88
C ALA A 306 -4.99 -3.07 -21.27
N TYR A 307 -4.95 -4.36 -21.63
CA TYR A 307 -4.56 -4.81 -22.96
C TYR A 307 -5.50 -4.31 -24.06
N ALA A 308 -6.81 -4.23 -23.82
CA ALA A 308 -7.76 -3.65 -24.76
C ALA A 308 -7.47 -2.17 -25.05
N ALA A 309 -7.21 -1.37 -24.02
CA ALA A 309 -6.75 0.01 -24.18
C ALA A 309 -5.39 0.07 -24.90
N GLY A 310 -4.49 -0.85 -24.57
CA GLY A 310 -3.17 -1.02 -25.19
C GLY A 310 -3.23 -1.20 -26.71
N PHE A 311 -3.95 -2.21 -27.19
CA PHE A 311 -4.09 -2.47 -28.63
C PHE A 311 -4.89 -1.39 -29.38
N ALA A 312 -5.71 -0.60 -28.66
CA ALA A 312 -6.37 0.59 -29.18
C ALA A 312 -5.44 1.83 -29.27
N GLY A 313 -4.14 1.71 -28.94
CA GLY A 313 -3.16 2.79 -29.05
C GLY A 313 -3.02 3.66 -27.79
N HIS A 314 -3.59 3.24 -26.65
CA HIS A 314 -3.59 4.00 -25.40
C HIS A 314 -2.78 3.38 -24.27
N ARG A 315 -1.75 4.11 -23.81
CA ARG A 315 -1.14 3.90 -22.50
C ARG A 315 -2.04 4.53 -21.45
N GLY A 316 -2.40 3.81 -20.39
CA GLY A 316 -3.28 4.32 -19.34
C GLY A 316 -3.28 3.48 -18.08
N VAL A 317 -3.96 4.00 -17.06
CA VAL A 317 -4.18 3.33 -15.76
C VAL A 317 -5.66 3.14 -15.51
N THR A 318 -6.06 2.05 -14.86
CA THR A 318 -7.45 1.81 -14.46
C THR A 318 -7.91 2.89 -13.49
N ALA A 319 -9.02 3.55 -13.81
CA ALA A 319 -9.62 4.60 -12.99
C ALA A 319 -10.91 4.12 -12.30
N THR A 320 -11.65 3.22 -12.94
CA THR A 320 -12.80 2.52 -12.33
C THR A 320 -12.92 1.11 -12.89
N MET A 321 -13.35 0.17 -12.03
CA MET A 321 -13.78 -1.17 -12.45
C MET A 321 -14.96 -1.59 -11.58
N ASN A 322 -16.05 -2.03 -12.20
CA ASN A 322 -17.25 -2.57 -11.54
C ASN A 322 -17.45 -4.01 -11.99
N VAL A 323 -17.32 -4.97 -11.06
CA VAL A 323 -17.30 -6.40 -11.37
C VAL A 323 -18.59 -7.09 -10.94
N ARG A 324 -19.11 -7.98 -11.79
CA ARG A 324 -20.24 -8.86 -11.54
C ARG A 324 -19.80 -10.31 -11.68
N PHE A 325 -19.63 -10.99 -10.55
CA PHE A 325 -19.46 -12.44 -10.50
C PHE A 325 -20.82 -13.12 -10.76
N ARG A 326 -20.91 -13.95 -11.81
CA ARG A 326 -22.15 -14.64 -12.21
C ARG A 326 -22.14 -16.12 -11.84
N LYS A 327 -20.99 -16.77 -11.98
CA LYS A 327 -20.73 -18.17 -11.63
C LYS A 327 -19.32 -18.30 -11.04
N PRO A 328 -19.03 -19.37 -10.27
CA PRO A 328 -17.67 -19.73 -9.88
C PRO A 328 -16.73 -19.82 -11.09
N VAL A 329 -15.53 -19.24 -10.97
CA VAL A 329 -14.44 -19.46 -11.95
C VAL A 329 -13.63 -20.68 -11.50
N PRO A 330 -13.55 -21.76 -12.29
CA PRO A 330 -12.86 -22.98 -11.88
C PRO A 330 -11.34 -22.81 -11.90
N LEU A 331 -10.66 -23.54 -11.03
CA LEU A 331 -9.22 -23.79 -11.09
C LEU A 331 -8.93 -25.06 -11.90
N GLU A 332 -7.71 -25.18 -12.41
CA GLU A 332 -7.20 -26.36 -13.13
C GLU A 332 -8.04 -26.76 -14.36
N ALA A 333 -8.89 -25.84 -14.83
CA ALA A 333 -9.74 -25.96 -16.00
C ALA A 333 -9.51 -24.77 -16.95
N PRO A 334 -9.70 -24.95 -18.27
CA PRO A 334 -9.51 -23.88 -19.25
C PRO A 334 -10.57 -22.79 -19.10
N ILE A 335 -10.10 -21.54 -19.05
CA ILE A 335 -10.91 -20.34 -19.14
C ILE A 335 -10.39 -19.45 -20.28
N GLU A 336 -11.26 -18.59 -20.77
CA GLU A 336 -10.89 -17.56 -21.74
C GLU A 336 -11.26 -16.18 -21.18
N VAL A 337 -10.32 -15.25 -21.24
CA VAL A 337 -10.45 -13.89 -20.72
C VAL A 337 -10.48 -12.95 -21.90
N ARG A 338 -11.55 -12.16 -22.01
CA ARG A 338 -11.80 -11.24 -23.13
C ARG A 338 -11.86 -9.81 -22.63
N GLY A 339 -11.37 -8.86 -23.41
CA GLY A 339 -11.50 -7.43 -23.15
C GLY A 339 -11.77 -6.64 -24.44
N ARG A 340 -12.42 -5.48 -24.34
CA ARG A 340 -12.54 -4.54 -25.47
C ARG A 340 -12.78 -3.10 -24.99
N VAL A 341 -12.44 -2.15 -25.85
CA VAL A 341 -12.82 -0.74 -25.70
C VAL A 341 -14.26 -0.56 -26.18
N THR A 342 -15.11 0.06 -25.38
CA THR A 342 -16.54 0.27 -25.70
C THR A 342 -16.84 1.69 -26.15
N TRP A 343 -16.06 2.67 -25.68
CA TRP A 343 -16.11 4.06 -26.12
C TRP A 343 -14.82 4.79 -25.76
N GLN A 344 -14.58 5.93 -26.40
CA GLN A 344 -13.48 6.84 -26.03
C GLN A 344 -13.98 8.29 -25.94
N ARG A 345 -13.56 9.01 -24.90
CA ARG A 345 -13.84 10.45 -24.75
C ARG A 345 -12.60 11.14 -24.18
N ARG A 346 -11.98 12.00 -25.00
CA ARG A 346 -10.70 12.66 -24.67
C ARG A 346 -9.65 11.61 -24.28
N ASN A 347 -9.11 11.69 -23.05
CA ASN A 347 -8.13 10.78 -22.49
C ASN A 347 -8.76 9.70 -21.58
N VAL A 348 -10.06 9.42 -21.70
CA VAL A 348 -10.72 8.33 -20.96
C VAL A 348 -11.30 7.33 -21.95
N LEU A 349 -10.99 6.06 -21.75
CA LEU A 349 -11.54 4.93 -22.49
C LEU A 349 -12.55 4.21 -21.59
N GLY A 350 -13.74 3.96 -22.12
CA GLY A 350 -14.65 2.96 -21.59
C GLY A 350 -14.18 1.58 -22.02
N VAL A 351 -14.14 0.66 -21.07
CA VAL A 351 -13.64 -0.70 -21.28
C VAL A 351 -14.59 -1.69 -20.64
N GLU A 352 -14.68 -2.88 -21.22
CA GLU A 352 -15.33 -4.03 -20.60
C GLU A 352 -14.47 -5.28 -20.76
N ALA A 353 -14.62 -6.21 -19.82
CA ALA A 353 -13.96 -7.51 -19.87
C ALA A 353 -14.87 -8.61 -19.34
N SER A 354 -14.58 -9.85 -19.74
CA SER A 354 -15.31 -11.03 -19.27
C SER A 354 -14.41 -12.25 -19.13
N VAL A 355 -14.73 -13.12 -18.17
CA VAL A 355 -14.16 -14.47 -18.05
C VAL A 355 -15.24 -15.45 -18.49
N VAL A 356 -14.94 -16.33 -19.45
CA VAL A 356 -15.83 -17.37 -19.94
C VAL A 356 -15.24 -18.76 -19.74
N ASP A 357 -16.11 -19.76 -19.54
CA ASP A 357 -15.73 -21.18 -19.57
C ASP A 357 -15.59 -21.73 -21.01
N ALA A 358 -15.18 -22.99 -21.13
CA ALA A 358 -15.03 -23.69 -22.41
C ALA A 358 -16.35 -23.82 -23.20
N ASP A 359 -17.51 -23.75 -22.55
CA ASP A 359 -18.83 -23.76 -23.18
C ASP A 359 -19.29 -22.35 -23.63
N GLY A 360 -18.48 -21.32 -23.37
CA GLY A 360 -18.77 -19.93 -23.71
C GLY A 360 -19.66 -19.21 -22.68
N THR A 361 -19.91 -19.80 -21.50
CA THR A 361 -20.69 -19.15 -20.45
C THR A 361 -19.87 -18.06 -19.77
N THR A 362 -20.41 -16.84 -19.68
CA THR A 362 -19.84 -15.77 -18.84
C THR A 362 -19.89 -16.12 -17.34
N LEU A 363 -18.72 -16.35 -16.75
CA LEU A 363 -18.53 -16.60 -15.33
C LEU A 363 -18.41 -15.30 -14.53
N ALA A 364 -17.69 -14.32 -15.07
CA ALA A 364 -17.56 -12.98 -14.50
C ALA A 364 -17.50 -11.92 -15.62
N HIS A 365 -17.93 -10.70 -15.30
CA HIS A 365 -17.98 -9.56 -16.22
C HIS A 365 -17.58 -8.28 -15.50
N ALA A 366 -16.82 -7.41 -16.14
CA ALA A 366 -16.44 -6.09 -15.65
C ALA A 366 -16.75 -5.00 -16.67
N GLU A 367 -17.20 -3.85 -16.16
CA GLU A 367 -17.30 -2.59 -16.90
C GLU A 367 -16.50 -1.52 -16.14
N GLY A 368 -15.68 -0.75 -16.84
CA GLY A 368 -14.73 0.16 -16.22
C GLY A 368 -14.30 1.32 -17.11
N SER A 369 -13.31 2.05 -16.63
CA SER A 369 -12.65 3.09 -17.41
C SER A 369 -11.15 3.14 -17.16
N VAL A 370 -10.40 3.36 -18.23
CA VAL A 370 -8.94 3.56 -18.23
C VAL A 370 -8.66 5.02 -18.58
N VAL A 371 -7.84 5.69 -17.77
CA VAL A 371 -7.36 7.05 -18.05
C VAL A 371 -6.06 6.95 -18.83
N SER A 372 -6.11 7.32 -20.10
CA SER A 372 -4.95 7.39 -20.96
C SER A 372 -4.01 8.52 -20.55
N GLN A 373 -2.72 8.19 -20.46
CA GLN A 373 -1.61 9.08 -20.18
C GLN A 373 -0.81 9.43 -21.45
N GLY A 374 -1.05 8.74 -22.57
CA GLY A 374 -0.39 8.99 -23.85
C GLY A 374 -0.66 7.90 -24.90
N ALA A 375 -0.07 8.06 -26.09
CA ALA A 375 0.06 6.99 -27.07
C ALA A 375 1.13 5.98 -26.62
N LEU A 376 1.03 4.70 -27.05
CA LEU A 376 2.01 3.67 -26.64
C LEU A 376 3.44 3.98 -27.12
N ASP A 377 3.56 4.51 -28.34
CA ASP A 377 4.85 4.71 -29.02
C ASP A 377 5.68 5.86 -28.42
N ALA A 378 5.17 6.53 -27.39
CA ALA A 378 5.87 7.58 -26.67
C ALA A 378 6.83 6.98 -25.63
N VAL A 379 8.11 6.85 -25.99
CA VAL A 379 9.20 6.54 -25.05
C VAL A 379 9.20 7.57 -23.92
N ASP A 380 8.80 7.14 -22.72
CA ASP A 380 8.81 7.97 -21.52
C ASP A 380 9.88 7.51 -20.53
N ASP A 381 11.00 8.23 -20.50
CA ASP A 381 12.12 8.03 -19.57
C ASP A 381 11.73 8.17 -18.08
N ARG A 382 10.48 8.59 -17.76
CA ARG A 382 10.02 8.83 -16.39
C ARG A 382 9.65 7.58 -15.58
N LEU A 383 9.59 6.40 -16.22
CA LEU A 383 9.28 5.13 -15.54
C LEU A 383 10.50 4.20 -15.38
N ARG A 384 11.70 4.70 -15.70
CA ARG A 384 12.96 4.13 -15.19
C ARG A 384 13.17 4.62 -13.74
N LEU A 385 12.71 3.83 -12.78
CA LEU A 385 12.95 4.04 -11.33
C LEU A 385 14.36 3.60 -10.91
#